data_AF-A0A0F9B9Q0-F1
#
_entry.id   AF-A0A0F9B9Q0-F1
#
_cell.length_a   1.000
_cell.length_b   1.000
_cell.length_c   1.000
_cell.angle_alpha   90.00
_cell.angle_beta   90.00
_cell.angle_gamma   90.00
#
_symmetry.space_group_name_H-M   'P 1'
#
loop_
_entity.id
_entity.type
_entity.pdbx_description
1 polymer ?
#
loop_
_entity_poly.entity_id
_entity_poly.type
_entity_poly.pdbx_seq_one_letter_code
_entity_poly.pdbx_strand_id
1 'polypeptide(L)'
;MSSTLSRPPQTESSIRRVAILFAGGPAPAANAVISTAAVSFLRNNIEVLGIRHGYSHLMEFGPDHSLAEGRDYIRITHNVLKRTRNSQGILIGTARANPGQKVSDPSHLKDPERVAPLKTVYESLLSLGVDALISIGGDDTLKTANKFMLFQEQLPKGSKRIPVVHLPKTIDNDYKGIDFTFGY
;
A
#
# COMPACT_ATOMS: atom_id res chain seq x y z
N MET A 1 33.83 -16.87 5.50
CA MET A 1 33.07 -16.92 6.76
C MET A 1 32.20 -15.67 6.83
N SER A 2 30.88 -15.82 7.03
CA SER A 2 29.99 -14.68 7.31
C SER A 2 30.38 -14.10 8.66
N SER A 3 30.86 -12.85 8.71
CA SER A 3 31.10 -12.15 9.97
C SER A 3 29.77 -11.65 10.53
N THR A 4 29.69 -11.39 11.84
CA THR A 4 28.49 -10.77 12.46
C THR A 4 28.14 -9.39 11.89
N LEU A 5 29.07 -8.77 11.16
CA LEU A 5 28.90 -7.50 10.44
C LEU A 5 28.50 -7.68 8.97
N SER A 6 28.44 -8.91 8.47
CA SER A 6 28.02 -9.17 7.10
C SER A 6 26.54 -8.83 6.92
N ARG A 7 26.19 -8.34 5.72
CA ARG A 7 24.79 -8.04 5.40
C ARG A 7 23.96 -9.33 5.53
N PRO A 8 22.74 -9.26 6.07
CA PRO A 8 21.83 -10.39 6.05
C PRO A 8 21.71 -10.94 4.62
N PRO A 9 21.62 -12.28 4.46
CA PRO A 9 21.43 -12.87 3.15
C PRO A 9 20.15 -12.33 2.51
N GLN A 10 20.19 -12.14 1.20
CA GLN A 10 19.01 -11.74 0.45
C GLN A 10 18.02 -12.91 0.41
N THR A 11 16.74 -12.59 0.54
CA THR A 11 15.67 -13.57 0.42
C THR A 11 15.29 -13.72 -1.05
N GLU A 12 15.25 -14.95 -1.57
CA GLU A 12 14.69 -15.20 -2.90
C GLU A 12 13.19 -14.92 -2.90
N SER A 13 12.71 -14.16 -3.88
CA SER A 13 11.30 -13.83 -4.02
C SER A 13 10.93 -13.60 -5.48
N SER A 14 9.70 -13.99 -5.85
CA SER A 14 9.09 -13.64 -7.14
C SER A 14 8.61 -12.19 -7.19
N ILE A 15 8.52 -11.51 -6.05
CA ILE A 15 8.12 -10.10 -5.94
C ILE A 15 9.27 -9.24 -6.48
N ARG A 16 8.99 -8.45 -7.51
CA ARG A 16 9.94 -7.50 -8.11
C ARG A 16 9.60 -6.06 -7.78
N ARG A 17 8.31 -5.75 -7.57
CA ARG A 17 7.84 -4.39 -7.28
C ARG A 17 6.74 -4.36 -6.23
N VAL A 18 6.88 -3.46 -5.25
CA VAL A 18 5.92 -3.26 -4.16
C VAL A 18 5.41 -1.83 -4.18
N ALA A 19 4.10 -1.66 -4.02
CA ALA A 19 3.49 -0.37 -3.75
C ALA A 19 3.32 -0.16 -2.24
N ILE A 20 3.60 1.04 -1.75
CA ILE A 20 3.30 1.48 -0.39
C ILE A 20 2.35 2.67 -0.51
N LEU A 21 1.21 2.61 0.18
CA LEU A 21 0.31 3.73 0.31
C LEU A 21 0.02 4.03 1.78
N PHE A 22 -0.33 5.29 2.05
CA PHE A 22 -0.77 5.75 3.35
C PHE A 22 -2.14 6.41 3.19
N ALA A 23 -3.13 5.94 3.95
CA ALA A 23 -4.51 6.41 3.87
C ALA A 23 -5.12 6.67 5.25
N GLY A 24 -6.13 7.55 5.27
CA GLY A 24 -6.82 7.99 6.48
C GLY A 24 -6.25 9.27 7.09
N GLY A 25 -6.51 9.49 8.38
CA GLY A 25 -5.96 10.62 9.12
C GLY A 25 -4.42 10.55 9.24
N PRO A 26 -3.73 11.69 9.33
CA PRO A 26 -2.28 11.71 9.56
C PRO A 26 -1.95 11.11 10.94
N ALA A 27 -0.75 10.56 11.08
CA ALA A 27 -0.21 10.09 12.36
C ALA A 27 1.29 10.41 12.43
N PRO A 28 1.84 10.68 13.64
CA PRO A 28 3.28 10.82 13.81
C PRO A 28 4.02 9.53 13.42
N ALA A 29 5.33 9.65 13.17
CA ALA A 29 6.20 8.55 12.74
C ALA A 29 5.87 7.90 11.38
N ALA A 30 4.94 8.45 10.59
CA ALA A 30 4.60 7.93 9.26
C ALA A 30 5.82 7.73 8.35
N ASN A 31 6.73 8.71 8.29
CA ASN A 31 7.94 8.60 7.48
C ASN A 31 8.91 7.55 8.01
N ALA A 32 8.98 7.33 9.33
CA ALA A 32 9.79 6.26 9.91
C ALA A 32 9.27 4.88 9.51
N VAL A 33 7.94 4.69 9.51
CA VAL A 33 7.28 3.45 9.07
C VAL A 33 7.49 3.22 7.57
N ILE A 34 7.16 4.21 6.73
CA ILE A 34 7.34 4.12 5.26
C ILE A 34 8.81 3.82 4.92
N SER A 35 9.75 4.53 5.55
CA SER A 35 11.19 4.31 5.34
C SER A 35 11.62 2.90 5.73
N THR A 36 11.12 2.38 6.84
CA THR A 36 11.52 1.06 7.35
C THR A 36 10.95 -0.06 6.49
N ALA A 37 9.68 0.05 6.09
CA ALA A 37 9.07 -0.86 5.14
C ALA A 37 9.84 -0.85 3.79
N ALA A 38 10.06 0.34 3.22
CA ALA A 38 10.76 0.48 1.95
C ALA A 38 12.19 -0.08 2.00
N VAL A 39 12.96 0.19 3.06
CA VAL A 39 14.33 -0.34 3.23
C VAL A 39 14.35 -1.88 3.25
N SER A 40 13.31 -2.52 3.78
CA SER A 40 13.22 -3.98 3.84
C SER A 40 13.12 -4.60 2.44
N PHE A 41 12.42 -3.94 1.51
CA PHE A 41 12.34 -4.34 0.10
C PHE A 41 13.59 -3.98 -0.69
N LEU A 42 14.08 -2.74 -0.54
CA LEU A 42 15.27 -2.26 -1.27
C LEU A 42 16.52 -3.11 -0.99
N ARG A 43 16.70 -3.61 0.25
CA ARG A 43 17.80 -4.52 0.61
C ARG A 43 17.77 -5.85 -0.14
N ASN A 44 16.59 -6.26 -0.59
CA ASN A 44 16.35 -7.48 -1.37
C ASN A 44 16.23 -7.17 -2.88
N ASN A 45 16.68 -5.99 -3.34
CA ASN A 45 16.59 -5.57 -4.74
C ASN A 45 15.15 -5.53 -5.30
N ILE A 46 14.16 -5.31 -4.43
CA ILE A 46 12.75 -5.14 -4.80
C ILE A 46 12.47 -3.65 -4.95
N GLU A 47 11.90 -3.25 -6.10
CA GLU A 47 11.55 -1.86 -6.37
C GLU A 47 10.37 -1.42 -5.51
N VAL A 48 10.42 -0.19 -5.00
CA VAL A 48 9.38 0.36 -4.12
C VAL A 48 8.75 1.60 -4.76
N LEU A 49 7.45 1.55 -4.98
CA LEU A 49 6.64 2.69 -5.39
C LEU A 49 5.89 3.24 -4.17
N GLY A 50 6.07 4.53 -3.89
CA GLY A 50 5.26 5.27 -2.92
C GLY A 50 4.07 5.91 -3.63
N ILE A 51 2.86 5.37 -3.42
CA ILE A 51 1.63 5.89 -4.03
C ILE A 51 1.20 7.15 -3.28
N ARG A 52 0.99 8.23 -4.03
CA ARG A 52 0.61 9.52 -3.46
C ARG A 52 -0.87 9.54 -3.07
N HIS A 53 -1.15 10.14 -1.93
CA HIS A 53 -2.52 10.42 -1.48
C HIS A 53 -3.41 9.17 -1.38
N GLY A 54 -2.88 8.08 -0.82
CA GLY A 54 -3.64 6.87 -0.52
C GLY A 54 -4.19 6.19 -1.77
N TYR A 55 -5.49 5.92 -1.79
CA TYR A 55 -6.16 5.27 -2.93
C TYR A 55 -6.65 6.25 -4.00
N SER A 56 -6.58 7.57 -3.79
CA SER A 56 -7.24 8.57 -4.65
C SER A 56 -6.85 8.44 -6.12
N HIS A 57 -5.55 8.53 -6.42
CA HIS A 57 -5.07 8.44 -7.80
C HIS A 57 -5.23 7.04 -8.40
N LEU A 58 -5.19 5.99 -7.57
CA LEU A 58 -5.45 4.62 -8.03
C LEU A 58 -6.90 4.45 -8.51
N MET A 59 -7.85 5.16 -7.90
CA MET A 59 -9.27 5.14 -8.28
C MET A 59 -9.58 6.01 -9.51
N GLU A 60 -8.71 6.96 -9.83
CA GLU A 60 -8.84 7.84 -11.00
C GLU A 60 -8.29 7.18 -12.27
N PHE A 61 -7.62 6.02 -12.16
CA PHE A 61 -7.00 5.33 -13.28
C PHE A 61 -8.00 4.97 -14.39
N GLY A 62 -7.66 5.29 -15.63
CA GLY A 62 -8.48 5.00 -16.81
C GLY A 62 -7.82 5.44 -18.12
N PRO A 63 -8.53 5.33 -19.25
CA PRO A 63 -8.00 5.69 -20.57
C PRO A 63 -7.46 7.12 -20.65
N ASP A 64 -8.15 8.06 -20.00
CA ASP A 64 -7.80 9.48 -19.98
C ASP A 64 -6.92 9.88 -18.78
N HIS A 65 -6.60 8.92 -17.90
CA HIS A 65 -5.85 9.17 -16.68
C HIS A 65 -4.91 7.99 -16.38
N SER A 66 -3.77 7.98 -17.07
CA SER A 66 -2.65 7.09 -16.72
C SER A 66 -1.92 7.61 -15.48
N LEU A 67 -1.26 6.70 -14.75
CA LEU A 67 -0.44 7.08 -13.60
C LEU A 67 0.95 7.54 -14.02
N ALA A 68 1.40 8.67 -13.51
CA ALA A 68 2.69 9.28 -13.79
C ALA A 68 3.58 9.37 -12.54
N GLU A 69 4.86 9.01 -12.71
CA GLU A 69 5.87 9.21 -11.66
C GLU A 69 6.04 10.71 -11.37
N GLY A 70 6.15 11.07 -10.09
CA GLY A 70 6.20 12.44 -9.60
C GLY A 70 4.83 13.03 -9.27
N ARG A 71 3.78 12.67 -10.02
CA ARG A 71 2.39 13.13 -9.78
C ARG A 71 1.63 12.18 -8.87
N ASP A 72 1.48 10.91 -9.29
CA ASP A 72 0.58 9.96 -8.64
C ASP A 72 1.32 8.95 -7.78
N TYR A 73 2.60 8.73 -8.08
CA TYR A 73 3.50 7.92 -7.28
C TYR A 73 4.92 8.45 -7.37
N ILE A 74 5.80 8.00 -6.48
CA ILE A 74 7.24 8.24 -6.56
C ILE A 74 7.96 6.91 -6.45
N ARG A 75 9.14 6.80 -7.05
CA ARG A 75 10.04 5.69 -6.79
C ARG A 75 10.85 5.95 -5.54
N ILE A 76 10.67 5.10 -4.54
CA ILE A 76 11.40 5.23 -3.27
C ILE A 76 12.75 4.54 -3.42
N THR A 77 13.82 5.33 -3.30
CA THR A 77 15.21 4.85 -3.35
C THR A 77 15.92 5.16 -2.03
N HIS A 78 17.10 4.56 -1.81
CA HIS A 78 17.94 4.91 -0.66
C HIS A 78 18.26 6.42 -0.58
N ASN A 79 18.37 7.10 -1.72
CA ASN A 79 18.62 8.54 -1.76
C ASN A 79 17.37 9.33 -1.32
N VAL A 80 16.19 8.96 -1.82
CA VAL A 80 14.91 9.58 -1.42
C VAL A 80 14.68 9.44 0.09
N LEU A 81 15.05 8.30 0.67
CA LEU A 81 14.83 8.04 2.10
C LEU A 81 15.82 8.75 3.04
N LYS A 82 16.87 9.39 2.52
CA LYS A 82 17.91 10.02 3.34
C LYS A 82 17.28 11.13 4.20
N ARG A 83 17.45 11.03 5.53
CA ARG A 83 16.91 11.96 6.55
C ARG A 83 15.38 12.07 6.61
N THR A 84 14.63 11.23 5.90
CA THR A 84 13.15 11.28 5.91
C THR A 84 12.53 10.71 7.18
N ARG A 85 13.19 9.77 7.87
CA ARG A 85 12.63 9.11 9.07
C ARG A 85 12.12 10.08 10.14
N ASN A 86 12.80 11.22 10.29
CA ASN A 86 12.50 12.23 11.31
C ASN A 86 11.93 13.52 10.69
N SER A 87 11.63 13.53 9.39
CA SER A 87 11.00 14.70 8.76
C SER A 87 9.51 14.76 9.10
N GLN A 88 8.98 15.97 9.16
CA GLN A 88 7.56 16.21 9.35
C GLN A 88 6.72 15.73 8.15
N GLY A 89 5.41 15.58 8.39
CA GLY A 89 4.45 15.18 7.36
C GLY A 89 4.55 13.70 6.95
N ILE A 90 4.01 13.40 5.78
CA ILE A 90 3.96 12.04 5.20
C ILE A 90 4.54 12.16 3.79
N LEU A 91 5.66 11.48 3.52
CA LEU A 91 6.43 11.57 2.28
C LEU A 91 5.58 11.43 1.01
N ILE A 92 4.60 10.53 1.09
CA ILE A 92 3.68 10.20 -0.01
C ILE A 92 2.28 10.81 0.21
N GLY A 93 2.11 11.69 1.19
CA GLY A 93 0.82 12.26 1.55
C GLY A 93 -0.18 11.22 2.10
N THR A 94 -1.41 11.67 2.33
CA THR A 94 -2.53 10.82 2.74
C THR A 94 -3.83 11.33 2.13
N ALA A 95 -4.83 10.45 2.00
CA ALA A 95 -6.21 10.80 1.68
C ALA A 95 -7.19 9.80 2.30
N ARG A 96 -8.48 10.13 2.30
CA ARG A 96 -9.57 9.28 2.84
C ARG A 96 -10.36 8.54 1.75
N ALA A 97 -9.82 8.40 0.55
CA ALA A 97 -10.46 7.65 -0.52
C ALA A 97 -10.67 6.18 -0.12
N ASN A 98 -11.89 5.67 -0.32
CA ASN A 98 -12.30 4.33 0.07
C ASN A 98 -12.93 3.59 -1.13
N PRO A 99 -12.13 2.85 -1.92
CA PRO A 99 -12.64 2.10 -3.08
C PRO A 99 -13.61 0.97 -2.68
N GLY A 100 -13.60 0.53 -1.42
CA GLY A 100 -14.50 -0.50 -0.90
C GLY A 100 -15.79 0.04 -0.28
N GLN A 101 -16.10 1.34 -0.39
CA GLN A 101 -17.22 1.97 0.31
C GLN A 101 -18.57 1.33 -0.04
N LYS A 102 -18.79 0.96 -1.31
CA LYS A 102 -20.04 0.37 -1.81
C LYS A 102 -20.19 -1.13 -1.50
N VAL A 103 -19.16 -1.77 -0.94
CA VAL A 103 -19.15 -3.19 -0.58
C VAL A 103 -19.32 -3.32 0.92
N SER A 104 -20.52 -3.69 1.37
CA SER A 104 -20.85 -3.89 2.80
C SER A 104 -21.24 -5.34 3.12
N ASP A 105 -21.49 -6.16 2.10
CA ASP A 105 -21.86 -7.57 2.22
C ASP A 105 -21.09 -8.39 1.17
N PRO A 106 -20.70 -9.65 1.44
CA PRO A 106 -20.01 -10.50 0.48
C PRO A 106 -20.74 -10.67 -0.86
N SER A 107 -22.07 -10.66 -0.87
CA SER A 107 -22.86 -10.73 -2.12
C SER A 107 -22.60 -9.54 -3.06
N HIS A 108 -22.22 -8.37 -2.53
CA HIS A 108 -21.92 -7.19 -3.32
C HIS A 108 -20.66 -7.35 -4.17
N LEU A 109 -19.80 -8.33 -3.87
CA LEU A 109 -18.60 -8.60 -4.67
C LEU A 109 -18.91 -9.09 -6.09
N LYS A 110 -20.15 -9.54 -6.34
CA LYS A 110 -20.64 -9.96 -7.66
C LYS A 110 -21.25 -8.81 -8.47
N ASP A 111 -21.45 -7.65 -7.86
CA ASP A 111 -22.06 -6.48 -8.49
C ASP A 111 -20.95 -5.61 -9.14
N PRO A 112 -20.91 -5.52 -10.47
CA PRO A 112 -19.86 -4.79 -11.18
C PRO A 112 -19.76 -3.31 -10.80
N GLU A 113 -20.88 -2.64 -10.51
CA GLU A 113 -20.89 -1.21 -10.19
C GLU A 113 -20.33 -0.95 -8.79
N ARG A 114 -20.62 -1.85 -7.84
CA ARG A 114 -20.14 -1.74 -6.46
C ARG A 114 -18.64 -2.03 -6.36
N VAL A 115 -18.14 -2.98 -7.14
CA VAL A 115 -16.71 -3.33 -7.14
C VAL A 115 -15.88 -2.51 -8.12
N ALA A 116 -16.50 -1.70 -8.98
CA ALA A 116 -15.79 -0.90 -9.99
C ALA A 116 -14.57 -0.15 -9.43
N PRO A 117 -14.64 0.56 -8.28
CA PRO A 117 -13.46 1.23 -7.74
C PRO A 117 -12.35 0.29 -7.28
N LEU A 118 -12.69 -0.89 -6.73
CA LEU A 118 -11.69 -1.91 -6.38
C LEU A 118 -11.03 -2.50 -7.63
N LYS A 119 -11.81 -2.71 -8.69
CA LYS A 119 -11.31 -3.13 -10.01
C LYS A 119 -10.37 -2.10 -10.61
N THR A 120 -10.72 -0.81 -10.55
CA THR A 120 -9.86 0.28 -11.02
C THR A 120 -8.54 0.32 -10.25
N VAL A 121 -8.57 0.19 -8.92
CA VAL A 121 -7.35 0.09 -8.09
C VAL A 121 -6.49 -1.11 -8.47
N TYR A 122 -7.10 -2.27 -8.73
CA TYR A 122 -6.40 -3.47 -9.17
C TYR A 122 -5.71 -3.26 -10.53
N GLU A 123 -6.44 -2.75 -11.52
CA GLU A 123 -5.91 -2.46 -12.86
C GLU A 123 -4.81 -1.40 -12.82
N SER A 124 -4.97 -0.39 -11.97
CA SER A 124 -3.98 0.65 -11.71
C SER A 124 -2.66 0.07 -11.19
N LEU A 125 -2.72 -0.80 -10.17
CA LEU A 125 -1.54 -1.47 -9.62
C LEU A 125 -0.89 -2.42 -10.64
N LEU A 126 -1.69 -3.12 -11.45
CA LEU A 126 -1.18 -3.95 -12.55
C LEU A 126 -0.46 -3.12 -13.61
N SER A 127 -1.00 -1.95 -13.97
CA SER A 127 -0.38 -1.04 -14.94
C SER A 127 1.01 -0.57 -14.49
N LEU A 128 1.18 -0.42 -13.17
CA LEU A 128 2.46 -0.11 -12.55
C LEU A 128 3.35 -1.34 -12.35
N GLY A 129 2.93 -2.54 -12.78
CA GLY A 129 3.67 -3.79 -12.59
C GLY A 129 3.84 -4.18 -11.12
N VAL A 130 2.96 -3.74 -10.23
CA VAL A 130 3.04 -4.03 -8.80
C VAL A 130 2.74 -5.51 -8.54
N ASP A 131 3.54 -6.13 -7.69
CA ASP A 131 3.40 -7.52 -7.25
C ASP A 131 2.83 -7.64 -5.83
N ALA A 132 3.03 -6.64 -4.97
CA ALA A 132 2.48 -6.63 -3.61
C ALA A 132 2.12 -5.21 -3.16
N LEU A 133 1.16 -5.09 -2.25
CA LEU A 133 0.72 -3.83 -1.70
C LEU A 133 0.94 -3.78 -0.18
N ILE A 134 1.57 -2.70 0.27
CA ILE A 134 1.64 -2.31 1.68
C ILE A 134 0.62 -1.20 1.89
N SER A 135 -0.44 -1.51 2.62
CA SER A 135 -1.53 -0.57 2.92
C SER A 135 -1.39 -0.06 4.34
N ILE A 136 -1.07 1.21 4.53
CA ILE A 136 -0.88 1.81 5.87
C ILE A 136 -2.11 2.64 6.21
N GLY A 137 -2.79 2.36 7.32
CA GLY A 137 -3.97 3.14 7.69
C GLY A 137 -4.73 2.64 8.91
N GLY A 138 -5.85 3.29 9.21
CA GLY A 138 -6.76 2.89 10.29
C GLY A 138 -7.73 1.80 9.87
N ASP A 139 -8.81 1.63 10.64
CA ASP A 139 -9.83 0.60 10.43
C ASP A 139 -10.50 0.65 9.04
N ASP A 140 -10.82 1.84 8.53
CA ASP A 140 -11.37 1.97 7.16
C ASP A 140 -10.40 1.49 6.07
N THR A 141 -9.11 1.74 6.27
CA THR A 141 -8.05 1.28 5.37
C THR A 141 -7.87 -0.23 5.46
N LEU A 142 -7.99 -0.81 6.66
CA LEU A 142 -8.00 -2.28 6.84
C LEU A 142 -9.18 -2.93 6.12
N LYS A 143 -10.39 -2.41 6.35
CA LYS A 143 -11.60 -2.88 5.67
C LYS A 143 -11.43 -2.80 4.17
N THR A 144 -10.82 -1.72 3.66
CA THR A 144 -10.50 -1.58 2.24
C THR A 144 -9.52 -2.65 1.76
N ALA A 145 -8.42 -2.87 2.49
CA ALA A 145 -7.44 -3.91 2.16
C ALA A 145 -8.07 -5.32 2.14
N ASN A 146 -8.95 -5.62 3.10
CA ASN A 146 -9.69 -6.87 3.16
C ASN A 146 -10.66 -7.02 1.97
N LYS A 147 -11.47 -6.01 1.69
CA LYS A 147 -12.39 -5.99 0.54
C LYS A 147 -11.64 -6.12 -0.79
N PHE A 148 -10.46 -5.52 -0.90
CA PHE A 148 -9.61 -5.67 -2.08
C PHE A 148 -9.12 -7.11 -2.26
N MET A 149 -8.72 -7.79 -1.18
CA MET A 149 -8.41 -9.21 -1.21
C MET A 149 -9.61 -10.06 -1.65
N LEU A 150 -10.78 -9.85 -1.04
CA LEU A 150 -12.01 -10.58 -1.38
C LEU A 150 -12.46 -10.34 -2.83
N PHE A 151 -12.31 -9.11 -3.32
CA PHE A 151 -12.53 -8.79 -4.73
C PHE A 151 -11.60 -9.60 -5.64
N GLN A 152 -10.31 -9.67 -5.30
CA GLN A 152 -9.34 -10.41 -6.08
C GLN A 152 -9.68 -11.91 -6.13
N GLU A 153 -10.30 -12.49 -5.10
CA GLU A 153 -10.77 -13.88 -5.11
C GLU A 153 -11.83 -14.14 -6.18
N GLN A 154 -12.63 -13.13 -6.54
CA GLN A 154 -13.65 -13.24 -7.61
C GLN A 154 -13.07 -13.16 -9.02
N LEU A 155 -11.79 -12.77 -9.17
CA LEU A 155 -11.16 -12.67 -10.49
C LEU A 155 -11.01 -14.05 -11.14
N PRO A 156 -10.98 -14.13 -12.48
CA PRO A 156 -10.77 -15.38 -13.20
C PRO A 156 -9.56 -16.18 -12.69
N LYS A 157 -9.65 -17.50 -12.84
CA LYS A 157 -8.54 -18.40 -12.49
C LYS A 157 -7.31 -18.03 -13.32
N GLY A 158 -6.17 -17.87 -12.66
CA GLY A 158 -4.92 -17.48 -13.30
C GLY A 158 -4.67 -15.97 -13.39
N SER A 159 -5.63 -15.10 -13.04
CA SER A 159 -5.31 -13.66 -12.93
C SER A 159 -4.29 -13.42 -11.82
N LYS A 160 -3.35 -12.51 -12.07
CA LYS A 160 -2.34 -12.11 -11.08
C LYS A 160 -3.02 -11.65 -9.79
N ARG A 161 -2.59 -12.17 -8.65
CA ARG A 161 -3.05 -11.73 -7.33
C ARG A 161 -1.98 -10.82 -6.73
N ILE A 162 -2.41 -9.71 -6.16
CA ILE A 162 -1.58 -8.73 -5.46
C ILE A 162 -1.80 -8.99 -3.96
N PRO A 163 -0.93 -9.75 -3.29
CA PRO A 163 -0.95 -9.88 -1.84
C PRO A 163 -0.88 -8.51 -1.16
N VAL A 164 -1.66 -8.35 -0.09
CA VAL A 164 -1.71 -7.12 0.70
C VAL A 164 -1.23 -7.40 2.12
N VAL A 165 -0.30 -6.56 2.59
CA VAL A 165 0.03 -6.45 4.01
C VAL A 165 -0.49 -5.12 4.52
N HIS A 166 -1.35 -5.16 5.52
CA HIS A 166 -1.88 -3.96 6.16
C HIS A 166 -1.05 -3.60 7.39
N LEU A 167 -0.60 -2.34 7.49
CA LEU A 167 0.01 -1.81 8.71
C LEU A 167 -1.00 -0.90 9.43
N PRO A 168 -1.41 -1.28 10.66
CA PRO A 168 -2.40 -0.55 11.44
C PRO A 168 -1.84 0.77 11.95
N LYS A 169 -2.63 1.82 11.81
CA LYS A 169 -2.29 3.19 12.18
C LYS A 169 -3.48 3.93 12.78
N THR A 170 -3.39 4.29 14.06
CA THR A 170 -4.32 5.20 14.73
C THR A 170 -3.59 6.05 15.76
N ILE A 171 -4.10 7.25 16.04
CA ILE A 171 -3.63 8.07 17.17
C ILE A 171 -4.43 7.79 18.44
N ASP A 172 -5.57 7.13 18.30
CA ASP A 172 -6.52 6.85 19.38
C ASP A 172 -6.29 5.47 20.03
N ASN A 173 -5.39 4.66 19.45
CA ASN A 173 -5.11 3.26 19.81
C ASN A 173 -6.35 2.37 19.96
N ASP A 174 -7.34 2.61 19.10
CA ASP A 174 -8.66 1.96 19.09
C ASP A 174 -8.72 0.71 18.19
N TYR A 175 -7.57 0.17 17.84
CA TYR A 175 -7.45 -0.95 16.91
C TYR A 175 -7.61 -2.29 17.63
N LYS A 176 -8.73 -2.99 17.42
CA LYS A 176 -9.00 -4.26 18.11
C LYS A 176 -7.95 -5.33 17.78
N GLY A 177 -7.45 -6.00 18.82
CA GLY A 177 -6.50 -7.12 18.71
C GLY A 177 -5.04 -6.71 18.57
N ILE A 178 -4.72 -5.42 18.71
CA ILE A 178 -3.36 -4.89 18.64
C ILE A 178 -3.15 -3.97 19.85
N ASP A 179 -2.15 -4.27 20.68
CA ASP A 179 -1.93 -3.53 21.93
C ASP A 179 -1.56 -2.06 21.70
N PHE A 180 -0.73 -1.80 20.67
CA PHE A 180 -0.29 -0.46 20.31
C PHE A 180 -0.14 -0.31 18.80
N THR A 181 -0.72 0.76 18.25
CA THR A 181 -0.40 1.20 16.88
C THR A 181 0.56 2.38 16.89
N PHE A 182 1.33 2.53 15.82
CA PHE A 182 2.12 3.76 15.67
C PHE A 182 1.19 4.96 15.48
N GLY A 183 1.52 6.06 16.16
CA GLY A 183 0.70 7.26 16.15
C GLY A 183 0.17 7.65 17.53
N TYR A 184 -0.07 6.65 18.39
CA TYR A 184 -0.42 6.78 19.81
C TYR A 184 0.77 7.24 20.65
#